data_AF-A0A6M8VID8-F1
#
_entry.id   AF-A0A6M8VID8-F1
#
_cell.length_a   1.000
_cell.length_b   1.000
_cell.length_c   1.000
_cell.angle_alpha   90.00
_cell.angle_beta   90.00
_cell.angle_gamma   90.00
#
_symmetry.space_group_name_H-M   'P 1'
#
loop_
_entity.id
_entity.type
_entity.pdbx_description
1 polymer ?
#
loop_
_entity_poly.entity_id
_entity_poly.type
_entity_poly.pdbx_seq_one_letter_code
_entity_poly.pdbx_strand_id
1 'polypeptide(L)'
;MKKSLLIHFVGMIFLIYLQSATATEIIVSNSTELQNAINNVQGGDTISLLSGNYGTLTINGKNNTSFVTIRAYPGFSSAFFSCEFS
;
A
#
# COMPACT_ATOMS: atom_id res chain seq x y z
N MET A 1 -9.61 -43.22 6.53
CA MET A 1 -8.97 -42.46 5.43
C MET A 1 -9.58 -41.08 5.17
N LYS A 2 -10.90 -40.88 5.24
CA LYS A 2 -11.56 -39.58 4.91
C LYS A 2 -11.21 -38.40 5.84
N LYS A 3 -10.97 -38.65 7.14
CA LYS A 3 -10.64 -37.60 8.12
C LYS A 3 -9.23 -37.00 7.95
N SER A 4 -8.27 -37.82 7.50
CA SER A 4 -6.90 -37.37 7.25
C SER A 4 -6.86 -36.37 6.09
N LEU A 5 -7.54 -36.66 4.98
CA LEU A 5 -7.62 -35.76 3.83
C LEU A 5 -8.24 -34.40 4.19
N LEU A 6 -9.27 -34.39 5.05
CA LEU A 6 -9.93 -33.17 5.53
C LEU A 6 -8.98 -32.29 6.35
N ILE A 7 -8.18 -32.88 7.24
CA ILE A 7 -7.22 -32.15 8.08
C ILE A 7 -6.12 -31.50 7.23
N HIS A 8 -5.61 -32.20 6.22
CA HIS A 8 -4.63 -31.63 5.29
C HIS A 8 -5.23 -30.50 4.43
N PHE A 9 -6.49 -30.64 4.00
CA PHE A 9 -7.18 -29.59 3.25
C PHE A 9 -7.40 -28.32 4.10
N VAL A 10 -7.85 -28.48 5.35
CA VAL A 10 -8.00 -27.36 6.29
C VAL A 10 -6.65 -26.73 6.66
N GLY A 11 -5.61 -27.55 6.84
CA GLY A 11 -4.25 -27.09 7.12
C GLY A 11 -3.64 -26.32 5.95
N MET A 12 -3.83 -26.76 4.70
CA MET A 12 -3.39 -26.02 3.51
C MET A 12 -4.15 -24.69 3.36
N ILE A 13 -5.47 -24.68 3.59
CA ILE A 13 -6.25 -23.44 3.57
C ILE A 13 -5.70 -22.45 4.60
N PHE A 14 -5.42 -22.90 5.82
CA PHE A 14 -4.83 -22.06 6.87
C PHE A 14 -3.44 -21.52 6.51
N LEU A 15 -2.59 -22.35 5.88
CA LEU A 15 -1.25 -21.94 5.42
C LEU A 15 -1.29 -20.94 4.25
N ILE A 16 -2.30 -21.01 3.36
CA ILE A 16 -2.49 -20.04 2.28
C ILE A 16 -2.82 -18.64 2.83
N TYR A 17 -3.50 -18.56 3.99
CA TYR A 17 -3.84 -17.29 4.64
C TYR A 17 -2.71 -16.71 5.50
N LEU A 18 -1.61 -17.44 5.71
CA LEU A 18 -0.48 -17.01 6.52
C LEU A 18 0.65 -16.41 5.67
N GLN A 19 0.32 -15.55 4.70
CA GLN A 19 1.32 -14.72 4.02
C GLN A 19 1.55 -13.45 4.84
N SER A 20 2.75 -13.29 5.38
CA SER A 20 3.15 -12.04 6.03
C SER A 20 3.18 -10.91 5.00
N ALA A 21 2.35 -9.88 5.16
CA ALA A 21 2.47 -8.66 4.37
C ALA A 21 3.80 -7.97 4.72
N THR A 22 4.73 -7.94 3.76
CA THR A 22 5.98 -7.20 3.91
C THR A 22 5.73 -5.75 3.51
N ALA A 23 5.96 -4.82 4.42
CA ALA A 23 5.93 -3.39 4.13
C ALA A 23 6.89 -3.05 2.97
N THR A 24 6.36 -2.49 1.89
CA THR A 24 7.13 -2.16 0.68
C THR A 24 7.29 -0.64 0.54
N GLU A 25 8.45 -0.20 0.06
CA GLU A 25 8.65 1.20 -0.35
C GLU A 25 8.37 1.37 -1.86
N ILE A 26 7.45 2.26 -2.21
CA ILE A 26 7.05 2.60 -3.57
C ILE A 26 7.56 4.01 -3.87
N ILE A 27 8.52 4.13 -4.77
CA ILE A 27 9.09 5.43 -5.17
C ILE A 27 8.32 5.97 -6.37
N VAL A 28 7.86 7.22 -6.29
CA VAL A 28 7.10 7.88 -7.36
C VAL A 28 7.67 9.25 -7.68
N SER A 29 7.53 9.68 -8.93
CA SER A 29 8.14 10.90 -9.48
C SER A 29 7.14 11.92 -10.01
N ASN A 30 5.86 11.56 -10.11
CA ASN A 30 4.79 12.42 -10.63
C ASN A 30 3.41 12.05 -10.07
N SER A 31 2.41 12.90 -10.32
CA SER A 31 1.03 12.74 -9.83
C SER A 31 0.35 11.46 -10.32
N THR A 32 0.58 11.06 -11.57
CA THR A 32 0.03 9.83 -12.14
C THR A 32 0.57 8.59 -11.43
N GLU A 33 1.88 8.54 -11.19
CA GLU A 33 2.51 7.46 -10.42
C GLU A 33 2.02 7.44 -8.98
N LEU A 34 1.86 8.60 -8.34
CA LEU A 34 1.31 8.71 -6.99
C LEU A 34 -0.13 8.16 -6.91
N GLN A 35 -1.00 8.53 -7.85
CA GLN A 35 -2.37 8.03 -7.86
C GLN A 35 -2.41 6.50 -8.08
N ASN A 36 -1.57 6.00 -8.98
CA ASN A 36 -1.43 4.56 -9.21
C ASN A 36 -0.90 3.84 -7.96
N ALA A 37 0.09 4.41 -7.27
CA ALA A 37 0.61 3.87 -6.02
C ALA A 37 -0.49 3.83 -4.96
N ILE A 38 -1.21 4.94 -4.74
CA ILE A 38 -2.33 5.00 -3.81
C ILE A 38 -3.38 3.94 -4.15
N ASN A 39 -3.76 3.77 -5.42
CA ASN A 39 -4.77 2.79 -5.80
C ASN A 39 -4.36 1.34 -5.44
N ASN A 40 -3.07 1.02 -5.44
CA ASN A 40 -2.57 -0.34 -5.25
C ASN A 40 -1.90 -0.60 -3.89
N VAL A 41 -1.66 0.44 -3.09
CA VAL A 41 -0.94 0.34 -1.81
C VAL A 41 -1.67 -0.53 -0.79
N GLN A 42 -0.90 -1.32 -0.04
CA GLN A 42 -1.37 -2.16 1.05
C GLN A 42 -1.01 -1.56 2.41
N GLY A 43 -1.69 -1.99 3.46
CA GLY A 43 -1.36 -1.57 4.82
C GLY A 43 0.07 -1.96 5.19
N GLY A 44 0.85 -1.00 5.72
CA GLY A 44 2.26 -1.15 6.05
C GLY A 44 3.22 -0.50 5.03
N ASP A 45 2.76 -0.24 3.80
CA ASP A 45 3.60 0.32 2.76
C ASP A 45 3.97 1.80 2.99
N THR A 46 5.05 2.21 2.33
CA THR A 46 5.51 3.60 2.27
C THR A 46 5.58 4.06 0.81
N ILE A 47 4.85 5.12 0.46
CA ILE A 47 5.00 5.83 -0.80
C ILE A 47 5.99 6.98 -0.58
N SER A 48 7.15 6.91 -1.23
CA SER A 48 8.19 7.93 -1.16
C SER A 48 8.21 8.80 -2.41
N LEU A 49 8.01 10.10 -2.22
CA LEU A 49 7.87 11.09 -3.27
C LEU A 49 9.25 11.69 -3.63
N LEU A 50 9.65 11.61 -4.89
CA LEU A 50 10.77 12.41 -5.39
C LEU A 50 10.36 13.89 -5.50
N SER A 51 11.34 14.75 -5.80
CA SER A 51 11.09 16.18 -5.95
C SER A 51 10.15 16.43 -7.13
N GLY A 52 9.09 17.18 -6.87
CA GLY A 52 8.07 17.44 -7.88
C GLY A 52 6.82 18.07 -7.28
N ASN A 53 5.93 18.50 -8.17
CA ASN A 53 4.61 18.96 -7.80
C ASN A 53 3.58 17.88 -8.17
N TYR A 54 2.86 17.40 -7.17
CA TYR A 54 1.88 16.32 -7.31
C TYR A 54 0.44 16.84 -7.47
N GLY A 55 0.26 18.17 -7.49
CA GLY A 55 -1.03 18.80 -7.71
C GLY A 55 -1.96 18.71 -6.50
N THR A 56 -3.25 18.51 -6.78
CA THR A 56 -4.26 18.18 -5.77
C THR A 56 -4.28 16.67 -5.58
N LEU A 57 -4.12 16.25 -4.33
CA LEU A 57 -4.23 14.85 -3.95
C LEU A 57 -5.56 14.60 -3.25
N THR A 58 -6.35 13.66 -3.77
CA THR A 58 -7.60 13.22 -3.16
C THR A 58 -7.50 11.73 -2.83
N ILE A 59 -7.64 11.37 -1.55
CA ILE A 59 -7.60 9.98 -1.08
C ILE A 59 -8.99 9.62 -0.56
N ASN A 60 -9.67 8.71 -1.28
CA ASN A 60 -11.04 8.31 -0.98
C ASN A 60 -11.16 6.78 -0.86
N GLY A 61 -11.98 6.33 0.10
CA GLY A 61 -12.43 4.94 0.17
C GLY A 61 -11.34 3.90 0.43
N LYS A 62 -10.20 4.30 0.99
CA LYS A 62 -9.13 3.37 1.38
C LYS A 62 -9.36 2.79 2.78
N ASN A 63 -9.53 1.47 2.84
CA ASN A 63 -9.68 0.72 4.08
C ASN A 63 -8.59 -0.35 4.18
N ASN A 64 -7.36 0.10 4.48
CA ASN A 64 -6.22 -0.80 4.69
C ASN A 64 -6.22 -1.29 6.13
N THR A 65 -5.80 -2.55 6.35
CA THR A 65 -5.70 -3.17 7.68
C THR A 65 -4.58 -2.59 8.55
N SER A 66 -3.72 -1.73 7.98
CA SER A 66 -2.65 -1.01 8.66
C SER A 66 -2.37 0.33 7.94
N PHE A 67 -1.63 1.21 8.61
CA PHE A 67 -1.32 2.53 8.08
C PHE A 67 -0.48 2.46 6.80
N VAL A 68 -0.70 3.44 5.93
CA VAL A 68 0.16 3.71 4.78
C VAL A 68 0.86 5.02 5.03
N THR A 69 2.16 5.05 4.78
CA THR A 69 2.96 6.27 4.91
C THR A 69 3.12 6.92 3.54
N ILE A 70 2.85 8.22 3.43
CA ILE A 70 3.23 9.01 2.26
C ILE A 70 4.20 10.08 2.75
N ARG A 71 5.41 10.12 2.20
CA ARG A 71 6.47 11.03 2.63
C ARG A 71 7.36 11.47 1.47
N ALA A 72 8.10 12.55 1.66
CA ALA A 72 9.21 12.88 0.76
C ALA A 72 10.32 11.81 0.86
N TYR A 73 10.92 11.44 -0.27
CA TYR A 73 12.11 10.61 -0.31
C TYR A 73 13.27 11.36 0.38
N PRO A 74 14.18 10.68 1.11
CA PRO A 74 15.28 11.33 1.82
C PRO A 74 16.09 12.28 0.92
N GLY A 75 16.13 13.57 1.30
CA GLY A 75 16.85 14.60 0.54
C GLY A 75 16.05 15.27 -0.59
N PHE A 76 14.77 14.92 -0.76
CA PHE A 76 13.89 15.51 -1.77
C PHE A 76 12.81 16.40 -1.15
N SER A 77 12.27 17.31 -1.96
CA SER A 77 11.20 18.23 -1.58
C SER A 77 10.02 18.05 -2.51
N SER A 78 8.94 17.44 -2.02
CA SER A 78 7.68 17.26 -2.73
C SER A 78 6.67 18.35 -2.35
N ALA A 79 5.90 18.84 -3.32
CA ALA A 79 4.86 19.84 -3.10
C ALA A 79 3.46 19.33 -3.52
N PHE A 80 2.45 19.77 -2.78
CA PHE A 80 1.03 19.60 -3.08
C PHE A 80 0.35 20.98 -3.11
N PHE A 81 -0.61 21.18 -4.01
CA PHE A 81 -1.47 22.37 -3.99
C PHE A 81 -2.56 22.26 -2.92
N SER A 82 -3.12 21.06 -2.76
CA SER A 82 -4.09 20.72 -1.73
C SER A 82 -4.09 19.21 -1.48
N CYS A 83 -4.45 18.80 -0.27
CA CYS A 83 -4.64 17.40 0.12
C CYS A 83 -6.03 17.27 0.77
N GLU A 84 -6.87 16.40 0.21
CA GLU A 84 -8.22 16.13 0.69
C GLU A 84 -8.36 14.64 1.03
N PHE A 85 -9.00 14.36 2.16
CA PHE A 85 -9.29 13.01 2.64
C PHE A 85 -10.81 12.89 2.80
N SER A 86 -11.44 11.90 2.17
CA SER A 86 -12.88 11.64 2.34
C SER A 86 -13.24 10.17 2.54
#